data_AF-A0A3N5K3P6-F1
#
_entry.id   AF-A0A3N5K3P6-F1
#
_cell.length_a   1.000
_cell.length_b   1.000
_cell.length_c   1.000
_cell.angle_alpha   90.00
_cell.angle_beta   90.00
_cell.angle_gamma   90.00
#
_symmetry.space_group_name_H-M   'P 1'
#
loop_
_entity.id
_entity.type
_entity.pdbx_description
1 polymer ?
#
loop_
_entity_poly.entity_id
_entity_poly.type
_entity_poly.pdbx_seq_one_letter_code
_entity_poly.pdbx_strand_id
1 'polypeptide(L)' 'MNYKVHQLEIDMRRDREKLEQFLNSMKGDIVSIIPNVKPTFQLMGATAKVDFLFIVEKLK' A
#
# COMPACT_ATOMS: atom_id res chain seq x y z
N MET A 1 -0.34 -5.54 23.03
CA MET A 1 -1.06 -5.41 21.74
C MET A 1 0.00 -5.16 20.69
N ASN A 2 0.16 -6.09 19.75
CA ASN A 2 1.26 -6.06 18.80
C ASN A 2 0.76 -5.67 17.42
N TYR A 3 1.55 -4.88 16.71
CA TYR A 3 1.25 -4.45 15.35
C TYR A 3 2.37 -4.87 14.42
N LYS A 4 2.01 -5.22 13.19
CA LYS A 4 2.95 -5.45 12.11
C LYS A 4 2.66 -4.45 10.99
N VAL A 5 3.69 -3.80 10.50
CA VAL A 5 3.60 -2.91 9.35
C VAL A 5 4.21 -3.61 8.16
N HIS A 6 3.43 -3.77 7.10
CA HIS A 6 3.87 -4.37 5.85
C HIS A 6 4.05 -3.28 4.81
N GLN A 7 5.09 -3.39 3.98
CA GLN A 7 5.27 -2.54 2.82
C GLN A 7 4.88 -3.31 1.56
N LEU A 8 3.92 -2.79 0.80
CA LEU A 8 3.47 -3.36 -0.45
C LEU A 8 3.77 -2.39 -1.59
N GLU A 9 4.80 -2.68 -2.38
CA GLU A 9 5.05 -1.96 -3.64
C GLU A 9 3.91 -2.23 -4.61
N ILE A 10 3.34 -1.17 -5.20
CA ILE A 10 2.13 -1.28 -6.01
C ILE A 10 2.06 -0.22 -7.12
N ASP A 11 1.69 -0.61 -8.33
CA ASP A 11 1.12 0.32 -9.31
C ASP A 11 -0.39 0.38 -9.12
N MET A 12 -0.87 1.47 -8.51
CA MET A 12 -2.29 1.68 -8.20
C MET A 12 -3.25 1.55 -9.40
N ARG A 13 -2.76 1.61 -10.65
CA ARG A 13 -3.60 1.45 -11.84
C ARG A 13 -3.71 0.00 -12.33
N ARG A 14 -2.75 -0.85 -11.98
CA ARG A 14 -2.62 -2.21 -12.55
C ARG A 14 -2.76 -3.30 -11.50
N ASP A 15 -2.35 -3.02 -10.27
CA ASP A 15 -2.11 -4.04 -9.26
C ASP A 15 -3.28 -4.18 -8.27
N ARG A 16 -4.52 -3.94 -8.73
CA ARG A 16 -5.72 -4.10 -7.90
C ARG A 16 -5.83 -5.53 -7.34
N GLU A 17 -5.63 -6.53 -8.19
CA GLU A 17 -5.71 -7.94 -7.79
C GLU A 17 -4.57 -8.34 -6.83
N LYS A 18 -3.38 -7.76 -7.00
CA LYS A 18 -2.25 -7.96 -6.08
C LYS A 18 -2.58 -7.44 -4.68
N LEU A 19 -3.20 -6.26 -4.59
CA LEU A 19 -3.65 -5.71 -3.31
C LEU A 19 -4.70 -6.62 -2.69
N GLU A 20 -5.71 -7.05 -3.45
CA GLU A 20 -6.75 -7.95 -2.95
C GLU A 20 -6.18 -9.27 -2.41
N GLN A 21 -5.27 -9.90 -3.15
CA GLN A 21 -4.58 -11.12 -2.70
C GLN A 21 -3.77 -10.88 -1.43
N PHE A 22 -3.05 -9.75 -1.35
CA PHE A 22 -2.30 -9.39 -0.15
C PHE A 22 -3.22 -9.25 1.07
N LEU A 23 -4.33 -8.50 0.93
CA LEU A 23 -5.29 -8.28 2.01
C LEU A 23 -5.92 -9.59 2.50
N ASN A 24 -6.31 -10.47 1.57
CA ASN A 24 -6.91 -11.77 1.88
C ASN A 24 -5.92 -12.78 2.50
N SER A 25 -4.61 -12.55 2.39
CA SER A 25 -3.59 -13.45 2.97
C SER A 25 -3.28 -13.18 4.46
N MET A 26 -3.70 -12.01 4.98
CA MET A 26 -3.41 -11.62 6.37
C MET A 26 -4.28 -12.38 7.37
N LYS A 27 -3.73 -12.60 8.58
CA LYS A 27 -4.40 -13.38 9.65
C LYS A 27 -4.96 -12.49 10.76
N GLY A 28 -4.36 -11.33 10.97
CA GLY A 28 -4.80 -10.31 11.91
C GLY A 28 -5.77 -9.31 11.29
N ASP A 29 -6.15 -8.33 12.08
CA ASP A 29 -7.11 -7.30 11.65
C ASP A 29 -6.36 -6.15 10.96
N ILE A 30 -6.82 -5.77 9.77
CA ILE A 30 -6.27 -4.64 9.03
C ILE A 30 -6.82 -3.36 9.65
N VAL A 31 -5.96 -2.53 10.22
CA VAL A 31 -6.38 -1.31 10.92
C VAL A 31 -6.10 -0.03 10.14
N SER A 32 -5.18 -0.06 9.18
CA SER A 32 -4.84 1.10 8.34
C SER A 32 -4.12 0.70 7.04
N ILE A 33 -4.33 1.48 5.99
CA ILE A 33 -3.58 1.43 4.72
C ILE A 33 -3.13 2.85 4.40
N ILE A 34 -1.82 3.09 4.38
CA ILE A 34 -1.22 4.42 4.24
C ILE A 34 -0.41 4.46 2.94
N PRO A 35 -0.79 5.25 1.94
CA PRO A 35 -0.02 5.39 0.72
C PRO A 35 1.22 6.26 0.95
N ASN A 36 2.38 5.80 0.49
CA ASN A 36 3.52 6.69 0.29
C ASN A 36 3.41 7.32 -1.11
N VAL A 37 3.39 8.64 -1.16
CA VAL A 37 3.21 9.41 -2.39
C VAL A 37 4.50 10.17 -2.68
N LYS A 38 5.14 9.84 -3.81
CA LYS A 38 6.36 10.53 -4.24
C LYS A 38 6.07 11.52 -5.37
N PRO A 39 6.61 12.75 -5.31
CA PRO A 39 6.63 13.65 -6.45
C PRO A 39 7.34 13.00 -7.64
N THR A 40 6.82 13.22 -8.84
CA THR A 40 7.43 12.74 -10.08
C THR A 40 7.23 13.75 -11.19
N PHE A 41 8.23 13.92 -12.05
CA PHE A 41 8.11 14.74 -13.24
C PHE A 41 7.67 13.85 -14.41
N GLN A 42 6.51 14.16 -14.98
CA GLN A 42 6.02 13.54 -16.21
C GLN A 42 6.06 14.56 -17.34
N LEU A 43 5.83 14.11 -18.57
CA LEU A 43 5.91 14.94 -19.78
C LEU A 43 5.01 16.20 -19.72
N MET A 44 3.93 16.15 -18.92
CA MET A 44 2.96 17.24 -18.73
C MET A 44 3.21 18.08 -17.46
N GLY A 45 4.34 17.89 -16.78
CA GLY A 45 4.73 18.67 -15.59
C GLY A 45 4.93 17.85 -14.32
N ALA A 46 5.02 18.56 -13.20
CA ALA A 46 5.13 17.95 -11.88
C ALA A 46 3.80 17.29 -11.47
N THR A 47 3.86 16.02 -11.09
CA THR A 47 2.73 15.25 -10.57
C THR A 47 3.21 14.39 -9.40
N ALA A 48 2.36 13.49 -8.89
CA ALA A 48 2.72 12.57 -7.84
C ALA A 48 2.23 11.15 -8.18
N LYS A 49 2.98 10.14 -7.74
CA LYS A 49 2.60 8.74 -7.87
C LYS A 49 2.74 8.05 -6.52
N VAL A 50 1.82 7.14 -6.23
CA VAL A 50 2.02 6.16 -5.15
C VAL A 50 3.12 5.20 -5.59
N ASP A 51 4.10 4.95 -4.72
CA ASP A 51 5.14 3.94 -4.94
C ASP A 51 4.87 2.65 -4.15
N PHE A 52 4.41 2.77 -2.91
CA PHE A 52 4.02 1.64 -2.08
C PHE A 52 2.94 2.04 -1.07
N LEU A 53 2.34 1.02 -0.44
CA LEU A 53 1.41 1.15 0.68
C LEU A 53 2.07 0.58 1.94
N PHE A 54 1.94 1.29 3.06
CA PHE A 54 2.07 0.66 4.37
C PHE A 54 0.72 0.09 4.79
N ILE A 55 0.68 -1.19 5.12
CA ILE A 55 -0.51 -1.88 5.59
C ILE A 55 -0.25 -2.28 7.03
N VAL A 56 -1.08 -1.78 7.95
CA VAL A 56 -0.94 -2.02 9.38
C VAL A 56 -1.88 -3.14 9.79
N GLU A 57 -1.30 -4.25 10.25
CA GLU A 57 -1.99 -5.41 10.78
C GLU A 57 -1.89 -5.41 12.31
N LYS A 58 -3.03 -5.51 12.99
CA LYS A 58 -3.08 -5.79 14.42
C LYS A 58 -2.99 -7.31 14.60
N LEU A 59 -1.95 -7.76 15.29
CA LEU A 59 -1.74 -9.17 15.59
C LEU A 59 -2.66 -9.60 16.74
N LYS A 60 -3.21 -10.82 16.62
CA LYS A 60 -3.98 -11.47 17.68
C LYS A 60 -3.09 -11.85 18.86
#